data_AF-A0A968Y4R9-F1
#
_entry.id   AF-A0A968Y4R9-F1
#
_cell.length_a   1.000
_cell.length_b   1.000
_cell.length_c   1.000
_cell.angle_alpha   90.00
_cell.angle_beta   90.00
_cell.angle_gamma   90.00
#
_symmetry.space_group_name_H-M   'P 1'
#
loop_
_entity.id
_entity.type
_entity.pdbx_description
1 polymer ?
#
loop_
_entity_poly.entity_id
_entity_poly.type
_entity_poly.pdbx_seq_one_letter_code
_entity_poly.pdbx_strand_id
1 'polypeptide(L)'
;MKDKFDEIPSGGMGIKVMGKIADELSYTRTSDSRNCLLIVKYYQPSENGARAGYSQPQSGVLDIFKWLPKQRDSRSDRADRQPLQKIHLKLNTDLKAVTEILSQMEQLESLPIPEPVLHQCKLAAIEGFTNAVRHAHKYLPEETPIELEVTVFNESMEIAIWDWGKPFDFQGKLLEKLQETGSFFNLN
;
A
#
# COMPACT_ATOMS: atom_id res chain seq x y z
N MET A 1 20.79 20.73 10.38
CA MET A 1 19.79 20.61 9.30
C MET A 1 18.60 19.89 9.90
N LYS A 2 17.42 20.50 9.90
CA LYS A 2 16.20 19.81 10.37
C LYS A 2 15.82 18.80 9.29
N ASP A 3 15.76 17.52 9.65
CA ASP A 3 15.45 16.44 8.74
C ASP A 3 14.06 16.66 8.13
N LYS A 4 13.95 16.64 6.80
CA LYS A 4 12.73 16.89 6.01
C LYS A 4 11.61 15.85 6.22
N PHE A 5 11.74 14.95 7.19
CA PHE A 5 10.77 13.88 7.49
C PHE A 5 9.74 14.29 8.55
N ASP A 6 9.96 15.41 9.26
CA ASP A 6 9.04 15.94 10.25
C ASP A 6 7.77 16.55 9.63
N GLU A 7 7.76 16.81 8.32
CA GLU A 7 6.64 17.42 7.58
C GLU A 7 5.78 16.42 6.78
N ILE A 8 5.86 15.12 7.03
CA ILE A 8 4.84 14.18 6.49
C ILE A 8 3.54 14.43 7.29
N PRO A 9 2.46 14.92 6.66
CA PRO A 9 1.28 15.39 7.41
C PRO A 9 0.65 14.24 8.22
N SER A 10 0.54 14.42 9.53
CA SER A 10 0.03 13.46 10.50
C SER A 10 -1.51 13.36 10.55
N GLY A 11 -2.22 13.93 9.58
CA GLY A 11 -3.68 14.16 9.59
C GLY A 11 -4.57 12.95 9.30
N GLY A 12 -4.10 11.72 9.53
CA GLY A 12 -4.86 10.51 9.21
C GLY A 12 -5.04 10.28 7.70
N MET A 13 -4.26 10.94 6.86
CA MET A 13 -4.29 10.79 5.40
C MET A 13 -3.83 9.41 4.96
N GLY A 14 -2.86 8.79 5.66
CA GLY A 14 -2.31 7.49 5.25
C GLY A 14 -3.35 6.39 5.12
N ILE A 15 -4.29 6.29 6.06
CA ILE A 15 -5.41 5.33 5.97
C ILE A 15 -6.29 5.62 4.75
N LYS A 16 -6.55 6.89 4.43
CA LYS A 16 -7.32 7.29 3.24
C LYS A 16 -6.57 6.96 1.95
N VAL A 17 -5.27 7.22 1.92
CA VAL A 17 -4.41 6.93 0.76
C VAL A 17 -4.39 5.43 0.49
N MET A 18 -4.11 4.61 1.50
CA MET A 18 -4.15 3.15 1.37
C MET A 18 -5.53 2.66 0.94
N GLY A 19 -6.61 3.19 1.52
CA GLY A 19 -7.98 2.83 1.15
C GLY A 19 -8.39 3.20 -0.28
N LYS A 20 -7.74 4.20 -0.89
CA LYS A 20 -7.97 4.56 -2.31
C LYS A 20 -7.11 3.76 -3.29
N ILE A 21 -5.95 3.30 -2.83
CA ILE A 21 -5.01 2.53 -3.66
C ILE A 21 -5.42 1.06 -3.70
N ALA A 22 -5.68 0.48 -2.53
CA ALA A 22 -5.90 -0.94 -2.36
C ALA A 22 -7.22 -1.40 -2.96
N ASP A 23 -7.20 -2.55 -3.63
CA ASP A 23 -8.42 -3.26 -4.00
C ASP A 23 -8.91 -4.14 -2.85
N GLU A 24 -7.98 -4.64 -2.02
CA GLU A 24 -8.29 -5.23 -0.72
C GLU A 24 -7.37 -4.66 0.36
N LEU A 25 -7.95 -4.31 1.51
CA LEU A 25 -7.22 -3.74 2.64
C LEU A 25 -7.74 -4.38 3.93
N SER A 26 -6.85 -4.92 4.74
CA SER A 26 -7.23 -5.54 6.02
C SER A 26 -6.20 -5.30 7.10
N TYR A 27 -6.65 -5.31 8.34
CA TYR A 27 -5.79 -5.23 9.52
C TYR A 27 -6.22 -6.32 10.50
N THR A 28 -5.36 -7.31 10.71
CA THR A 28 -5.72 -8.51 11.47
C THR A 28 -4.69 -8.83 12.53
N ARG A 29 -5.14 -9.30 13.70
CA ARG A 29 -4.24 -9.80 14.74
C ARG A 29 -3.77 -11.20 14.34
N THR A 30 -2.46 -11.42 14.31
CA THR A 30 -1.84 -12.71 13.98
C THR A 30 -1.63 -13.56 15.25
N SER A 31 -1.40 -14.86 15.07
CA SER A 31 -1.23 -15.82 16.17
C SER A 31 0.01 -15.56 17.04
N ASP A 32 1.02 -14.89 16.48
CA ASP A 32 2.24 -14.46 17.17
C ASP A 32 2.09 -13.09 17.85
N SER A 33 0.85 -12.61 18.02
CA SER A 33 0.52 -11.35 18.70
C SER A 33 1.02 -10.08 18.01
N ARG A 34 1.31 -10.14 16.72
CA ARG A 34 1.47 -8.94 15.88
C ARG A 34 0.14 -8.52 15.27
N ASN A 35 0.05 -7.30 14.77
CA ASN A 35 -1.00 -6.92 13.83
C ASN A 35 -0.42 -6.89 12.44
N CYS A 36 -1.16 -7.39 11.45
CA CYS A 36 -0.78 -7.38 10.05
C CYS A 36 -1.72 -6.46 9.28
N LEU A 37 -1.18 -5.40 8.71
CA LEU A 37 -1.81 -4.61 7.67
C LEU A 37 -1.49 -5.25 6.33
N LEU A 38 -2.50 -5.78 5.65
CA LEU A 38 -2.39 -6.34 4.31
C LEU A 38 -3.05 -5.42 3.29
N ILE A 39 -2.29 -5.02 2.29
CA ILE A 39 -2.69 -4.20 1.15
C ILE A 39 -2.54 -5.05 -0.11
N VAL A 40 -3.63 -5.27 -0.84
CA VAL A 40 -3.61 -6.00 -2.12
C VAL A 40 -4.01 -5.06 -3.24
N LYS A 41 -3.20 -5.04 -4.29
CA LYS A 41 -3.48 -4.32 -5.54
C LYS A 41 -3.46 -5.29 -6.71
N TYR A 42 -4.55 -5.36 -7.45
CA TYR A 42 -4.64 -6.10 -8.71
C TYR A 42 -4.27 -5.22 -9.89
N TYR A 43 -3.67 -5.83 -10.90
CA TYR A 43 -3.31 -5.15 -12.15
C TYR A 43 -3.26 -6.13 -13.31
N GLN A 44 -3.31 -5.59 -14.52
CA GLN A 44 -2.94 -6.32 -15.73
C GLN A 44 -1.44 -6.10 -15.96
N PRO A 45 -0.64 -7.17 -16.09
CA PRO A 45 0.80 -7.01 -16.32
C PRO A 45 1.09 -6.23 -17.60
N SER A 46 2.15 -5.43 -17.59
CA SER A 46 2.59 -4.72 -18.78
C SER A 46 3.18 -5.71 -19.80
N GLU A 47 2.63 -5.74 -21.02
CA GLU A 47 3.20 -6.55 -22.10
C GLU A 47 4.55 -5.95 -22.51
N ASN A 48 5.62 -6.60 -22.06
CA ASN A 48 7.04 -6.34 -22.37
C ASN A 48 7.62 -5.01 -21.85
N GLY A 49 8.82 -5.11 -21.28
CA GLY A 49 9.68 -4.00 -20.86
C GLY A 49 10.21 -3.12 -22.00
N ALA A 50 9.33 -2.69 -22.91
CA ALA A 50 9.63 -1.64 -23.85
C ALA A 50 9.37 -0.30 -23.14
N ARG A 51 10.45 0.42 -22.84
CA ARG A 51 10.42 1.87 -22.56
C ARG A 51 9.75 2.58 -23.75
N ALA A 52 8.43 2.67 -23.75
CA ALA A 52 7.69 3.45 -24.71
C ALA A 52 7.54 4.87 -24.14
N GLY A 53 8.20 5.82 -24.79
CA GLY A 53 8.10 7.24 -24.48
C GLY A 53 6.65 7.69 -24.44
N TYR A 54 6.32 8.47 -23.41
CA TYR A 54 5.03 9.11 -23.25
C TYR A 54 4.68 9.97 -24.48
N SER A 55 3.58 9.63 -25.15
CA SER A 55 2.79 10.56 -25.94
C SER A 55 1.32 10.35 -25.59
N GLN A 56 0.75 11.32 -24.86
CA GLN A 56 -0.69 11.42 -24.62
C GLN A 56 -1.44 11.52 -25.95
N PRO A 57 -2.67 10.99 -26.00
CA PRO A 57 -3.75 11.70 -26.66
C PRO A 57 -4.85 12.09 -25.68
N GLN A 58 -5.35 13.30 -25.87
CA GLN A 58 -6.44 13.91 -25.12
C GLN A 58 -7.82 13.40 -25.58
N SER A 59 -8.76 13.46 -24.64
CA SER A 59 -10.22 13.56 -24.81
C SER A 59 -11.02 12.29 -25.14
N GLY A 60 -12.05 12.05 -24.33
CA GLY A 60 -13.07 11.04 -24.59
C GLY A 60 -13.86 10.64 -23.34
N VAL A 61 -14.64 11.55 -22.78
CA VAL A 61 -15.64 11.26 -21.74
C VAL A 61 -16.75 10.36 -22.32
N LEU A 62 -16.56 9.04 -22.43
CA LEU A 62 -17.67 8.06 -22.50
C LEU A 62 -17.29 6.55 -22.38
N ASP A 63 -16.17 6.17 -21.75
CA ASP A 63 -15.83 4.73 -21.53
C ASP A 63 -15.85 4.32 -20.05
N ILE A 64 -16.71 4.92 -19.24
CA ILE A 64 -16.82 4.62 -17.79
C ILE A 64 -17.32 3.18 -17.52
N PHE A 65 -18.01 2.55 -18.47
CA PHE A 65 -18.70 1.26 -18.21
C PHE A 65 -18.02 0.00 -18.79
N LYS A 66 -16.80 0.09 -19.31
CA LYS A 66 -16.04 -1.10 -19.77
C LYS A 66 -15.05 -1.67 -18.75
N TRP A 67 -14.83 -1.01 -17.61
CA TRP A 67 -13.86 -1.43 -16.60
C TRP A 67 -14.45 -2.22 -15.42
N LEU A 68 -15.78 -2.42 -15.33
CA LEU A 68 -16.38 -3.21 -14.23
C LEU A 68 -15.62 -4.54 -14.05
N PRO A 69 -14.80 -4.69 -12.99
CA PRO A 69 -14.09 -5.92 -12.76
C PRO A 69 -15.17 -6.94 -12.49
N LYS A 70 -15.27 -7.99 -13.33
CA LYS A 70 -15.95 -9.21 -12.95
C LYS A 70 -15.41 -9.57 -11.58
N GLN A 71 -16.27 -9.57 -10.55
CA GLN A 71 -15.92 -10.10 -9.24
C GLN A 71 -15.61 -11.58 -9.45
N ARG A 72 -14.32 -11.87 -9.65
CA ARG A 72 -13.78 -13.21 -9.73
C ARG A 72 -13.53 -13.61 -8.29
N ASP A 73 -14.16 -14.69 -7.84
CA ASP A 73 -13.96 -15.25 -6.49
C ASP A 73 -12.48 -15.61 -6.31
N SER A 74 -11.68 -14.69 -5.75
CA SER A 74 -10.21 -14.72 -5.78
C SER A 74 -9.58 -15.31 -4.51
N ARG A 75 -10.40 -15.84 -3.59
CA ARG A 75 -9.91 -16.38 -2.31
C ARG A 75 -9.41 -17.82 -2.42
N SER A 76 -9.97 -18.66 -3.29
CA SER A 76 -9.49 -20.04 -3.48
C SER A 76 -8.21 -20.14 -4.31
N ASP A 77 -7.97 -19.19 -5.23
CA ASP A 77 -6.88 -19.25 -6.20
C ASP A 77 -5.54 -18.69 -5.69
N ARG A 78 -5.48 -18.11 -4.48
CA ARG A 78 -4.26 -17.46 -3.97
C ARG A 78 -3.17 -18.45 -3.53
N ALA A 79 -3.54 -19.62 -3.03
CA ALA A 79 -2.58 -20.59 -2.50
C ALA A 79 -1.68 -21.21 -3.58
N ASP A 80 -2.13 -21.24 -4.84
CA ASP A 80 -1.44 -21.91 -5.96
C ASP A 80 -0.67 -20.92 -6.86
N ARG A 81 -0.75 -19.61 -6.60
CA ARG A 81 -0.02 -18.59 -7.39
C ARG A 81 1.44 -18.57 -6.97
N GLN A 82 2.35 -18.77 -7.92
CA GLN A 82 3.77 -18.58 -7.67
C GLN A 82 4.14 -17.08 -7.71
N PRO A 83 4.88 -16.57 -6.70
CA PRO A 83 5.34 -15.20 -6.70
C PRO A 83 6.45 -15.02 -7.75
N LEU A 84 6.38 -13.92 -8.51
CA LEU A 84 7.45 -13.48 -9.41
C LEU A 84 8.66 -12.97 -8.62
N GLN A 85 8.39 -12.27 -7.52
CA GLN A 85 9.42 -11.77 -6.61
C GLN A 85 8.84 -11.56 -5.21
N LYS A 86 9.70 -11.72 -4.21
CA LYS A 86 9.37 -11.47 -2.82
C LYS A 86 10.49 -10.67 -2.17
N ILE A 87 10.13 -9.56 -1.54
CA ILE A 87 11.02 -8.69 -0.76
C ILE A 87 10.56 -8.78 0.69
N HIS A 88 11.49 -8.97 1.61
CA HIS A 88 11.21 -8.96 3.05
C HIS A 88 12.22 -8.07 3.77
N LEU A 89 11.71 -7.11 4.54
CA LEU A 89 12.48 -6.13 5.30
C LEU A 89 12.08 -6.18 6.77
N LYS A 90 13.08 -6.08 7.64
CA LYS A 90 12.89 -5.87 9.07
C LYS A 90 13.49 -4.51 9.42
N LEU A 91 12.61 -3.55 9.68
CA LEU A 91 12.96 -2.14 9.83
C LEU A 91 12.78 -1.72 11.28
N ASN A 92 13.61 -0.80 11.75
CA ASN A 92 13.42 -0.19 13.07
C ASN A 92 12.19 0.72 13.06
N THR A 93 11.71 1.07 14.25
CA THR A 93 10.62 2.05 14.42
C THR A 93 11.16 3.47 14.22
N ASP A 94 11.60 3.79 13.00
CA ASP A 94 12.14 5.09 12.64
C ASP A 94 11.69 5.48 11.23
N LEU A 95 11.24 6.72 11.05
CA LEU A 95 10.85 7.26 9.75
C LEU A 95 12.02 7.32 8.76
N LYS A 96 13.27 7.34 9.23
CA LYS A 96 14.46 7.30 8.36
C LYS A 96 14.53 5.99 7.55
N ALA A 97 13.96 4.90 8.07
CA ALA A 97 13.90 3.61 7.40
C ALA A 97 13.00 3.62 6.13
N VAL A 98 12.23 4.68 5.87
CA VAL A 98 11.52 4.89 4.58
C VAL A 98 12.48 4.82 3.39
N THR A 99 13.72 5.32 3.56
CA THR A 99 14.75 5.26 2.52
C THR A 99 15.11 3.82 2.13
N GLU A 100 15.15 2.91 3.10
CA GLU A 100 15.41 1.49 2.87
C GLU A 100 14.26 0.83 2.12
N ILE A 101 13.00 1.17 2.45
CA ILE A 101 11.81 0.69 1.73
C ILE A 101 11.90 1.07 0.25
N LEU A 102 12.13 2.36 -0.02
CA LEU A 102 12.21 2.87 -1.39
C LEU A 102 13.32 2.19 -2.19
N SER A 103 14.53 2.12 -1.62
CA SER A 103 15.68 1.48 -2.27
C SER A 103 15.42 0.01 -2.57
N GLN A 104 14.75 -0.71 -1.67
CA GLN A 104 14.44 -2.13 -1.89
C GLN A 104 13.40 -2.32 -2.99
N MET A 105 12.40 -1.44 -3.07
CA MET A 105 11.36 -1.50 -4.10
C MET A 105 11.84 -1.11 -5.50
N GLU A 106 13.03 -0.52 -5.68
CA GLU A 106 13.63 -0.27 -7.00
C GLU A 106 13.85 -1.58 -7.79
N GLN A 107 14.08 -2.70 -7.08
CA GLN A 107 14.25 -4.02 -7.72
C GLN A 107 13.00 -4.47 -8.51
N LEU A 108 11.82 -3.95 -8.14
CA LEU A 108 10.55 -4.29 -8.78
C LEU A 108 10.36 -3.60 -10.14
N GLU A 109 11.17 -2.59 -10.48
CA GLU A 109 11.05 -1.85 -11.75
C GLU A 109 11.35 -2.70 -12.99
N SER A 110 11.98 -3.85 -12.80
CA SER A 110 12.26 -4.84 -13.86
C SER A 110 11.10 -5.81 -14.12
N LEU A 111 10.09 -5.84 -13.24
CA LEU A 111 8.96 -6.75 -13.34
C LEU A 111 7.87 -6.17 -14.26
N PRO A 112 6.96 -7.02 -14.80
CA PRO A 112 5.88 -6.59 -15.68
C PRO A 112 4.73 -5.91 -14.92
N ILE A 113 5.05 -4.92 -14.08
CA ILE A 113 4.10 -4.12 -13.30
C ILE A 113 3.88 -2.80 -14.04
N PRO A 114 2.63 -2.35 -14.27
CA PRO A 114 2.39 -1.01 -14.79
C PRO A 114 2.99 0.05 -13.87
N GLU A 115 3.73 1.01 -14.43
CA GLU A 115 4.43 2.05 -13.65
C GLU A 115 3.51 2.81 -12.67
N PRO A 116 2.26 3.21 -13.05
CA PRO A 116 1.38 3.90 -12.12
C PRO A 116 1.00 3.03 -10.91
N VAL A 117 0.88 1.72 -11.14
CA VAL A 117 0.58 0.75 -10.09
C VAL A 117 1.77 0.59 -9.15
N LEU A 118 2.99 0.49 -9.69
CA LEU A 118 4.20 0.41 -8.87
C LEU A 118 4.37 1.66 -8.00
N HIS A 119 4.13 2.86 -8.55
CA HIS A 119 4.19 4.11 -7.80
C HIS A 119 3.13 4.20 -6.71
N GLN A 120 1.89 3.79 -6.99
CA GLN A 120 0.85 3.69 -5.97
C GLN A 120 1.23 2.70 -4.86
N CYS A 121 1.79 1.54 -5.22
CA CYS A 121 2.21 0.54 -4.23
C CYS A 121 3.39 1.03 -3.37
N LYS A 122 4.37 1.72 -3.96
CA LYS A 122 5.45 2.39 -3.20
C LYS A 122 4.86 3.38 -2.17
N LEU A 123 3.90 4.21 -2.58
CA LEU A 123 3.22 5.13 -1.68
C LEU A 123 2.45 4.41 -0.56
N ALA A 124 1.69 3.36 -0.90
CA ALA A 124 0.93 2.58 0.09
C ALA A 124 1.85 1.91 1.13
N ALA A 125 3.00 1.38 0.72
CA ALA A 125 4.00 0.82 1.61
C ALA A 125 4.55 1.87 2.59
N ILE A 126 4.87 3.07 2.10
CA ILE A 126 5.34 4.19 2.93
C ILE A 126 4.26 4.64 3.91
N GLU A 127 3.03 4.83 3.45
CA GLU A 127 1.92 5.25 4.32
C GLU A 127 1.62 4.20 5.40
N GLY A 128 1.62 2.91 5.05
CA GLY A 128 1.44 1.82 6.00
C GLY A 128 2.55 1.77 7.05
N PHE A 129 3.82 1.87 6.62
CA PHE A 129 4.98 1.86 7.51
C PHE A 129 4.99 3.07 8.44
N THR A 130 4.82 4.28 7.89
CA THR A 130 4.79 5.52 8.68
C THR A 130 3.61 5.54 9.65
N ASN A 131 2.46 4.94 9.28
CA ASN A 131 1.33 4.75 10.19
C ASN A 131 1.70 3.80 11.35
N ALA A 132 2.43 2.72 11.09
CA ALA A 132 2.94 1.83 12.14
C ALA A 132 3.90 2.57 13.08
N VAL A 133 4.89 3.30 12.56
CA VAL A 133 5.85 4.10 13.35
C VAL A 133 5.12 5.14 14.21
N ARG A 134 4.29 5.99 13.59
CA ARG A 134 3.68 7.15 14.25
C ARG A 134 2.55 6.78 15.20
N HIS A 135 1.85 5.67 14.95
CA HIS A 135 0.65 5.31 15.70
C HIS A 135 0.76 3.99 16.44
N ALA A 136 1.10 2.89 15.76
CA ALA A 136 1.13 1.57 16.38
C ALA A 136 2.27 1.46 17.40
N HIS A 137 3.44 1.99 17.07
CA HIS A 137 4.66 1.90 17.87
C HIS A 137 4.99 3.19 18.63
N LYS A 138 4.05 4.15 18.71
CA LYS A 138 4.25 5.46 19.34
C LYS A 138 4.87 5.42 20.75
N TYR A 139 4.64 4.33 21.49
CA TYR A 139 5.10 4.13 22.86
C TYR A 139 5.95 2.86 23.03
N LEU A 140 6.45 2.29 21.93
CA LEU A 140 7.33 1.13 21.95
C LEU A 140 8.80 1.57 21.74
N PRO A 141 9.79 0.78 22.19
CA PRO A 141 11.21 1.06 21.92
C PRO A 141 11.51 1.18 20.42
N GLU A 142 12.46 2.03 20.02
CA GLU A 142 12.84 2.23 18.61
C GLU A 142 13.40 0.96 17.97
N GLU A 143 13.98 0.08 18.78
CA GLU A 143 14.50 -1.24 18.40
C GLU A 143 13.39 -2.26 18.13
N THR A 144 12.13 -1.93 18.44
CA THR A 144 10.99 -2.78 18.13
C THR A 144 10.84 -2.85 16.61
N PRO A 145 10.93 -4.05 16.01
CA PRO A 145 10.95 -4.14 14.56
C PRO A 145 9.54 -4.00 13.97
N ILE A 146 9.45 -3.32 12.84
CA ILE A 146 8.33 -3.38 11.91
C ILE A 146 8.79 -4.24 10.74
N GLU A 147 8.07 -5.32 10.46
CA GLU A 147 8.37 -6.16 9.29
C GLU A 147 7.52 -5.69 8.11
N LEU A 148 8.13 -5.61 6.93
CA LEU A 148 7.47 -5.26 5.69
C LEU A 148 7.81 -6.33 4.65
N GLU A 149 6.79 -6.90 4.05
CA GLU A 149 6.91 -7.88 2.98
C GLU A 149 6.15 -7.39 1.74
N VAL A 150 6.81 -7.44 0.59
CA VAL A 150 6.19 -7.19 -0.71
C VAL A 150 6.28 -8.46 -1.53
N THR A 151 5.13 -9.01 -1.91
CA THR A 151 5.04 -10.17 -2.77
C THR A 151 4.39 -9.78 -4.08
N VAL A 152 5.10 -9.97 -5.18
CA VAL A 152 4.63 -9.66 -6.53
C VAL A 152 4.21 -10.93 -7.22
N PHE A 153 3.00 -10.95 -7.75
CA PHE A 153 2.44 -11.99 -8.61
C PHE A 153 2.22 -11.44 -10.01
N ASN A 154 1.82 -12.30 -10.96
CA ASN A 154 1.59 -11.87 -12.34
C ASN A 154 0.48 -10.81 -12.46
N GLU A 155 -0.58 -10.90 -11.66
CA GLU A 155 -1.76 -10.02 -11.75
C GLU A 155 -2.05 -9.25 -10.45
N SER A 156 -1.14 -9.30 -9.48
CA SER A 156 -1.34 -8.63 -8.19
C SER A 156 -0.03 -8.37 -7.45
N MET A 157 -0.05 -7.37 -6.59
CA MET A 157 0.99 -7.11 -5.59
C MET A 157 0.35 -7.11 -4.21
N GLU A 158 1.00 -7.77 -3.27
CA GLU A 158 0.62 -7.80 -1.86
C GLU A 158 1.71 -7.12 -1.04
N ILE A 159 1.31 -6.16 -0.20
CA ILE A 159 2.17 -5.51 0.78
C ILE A 159 1.63 -5.86 2.16
N ALA A 160 2.43 -6.56 2.95
CA ALA A 160 2.11 -6.92 4.32
C ALA A 160 3.05 -6.19 5.28
N ILE A 161 2.49 -5.54 6.30
CA ILE A 161 3.24 -4.77 7.29
C ILE A 161 2.83 -5.27 8.67
N TRP A 162 3.80 -5.79 9.42
CA TRP A 162 3.57 -6.29 10.77
C TRP A 162 4.08 -5.32 11.82
N ASP A 163 3.18 -4.95 12.73
CA ASP A 163 3.45 -4.10 13.88
C ASP A 163 3.13 -4.81 15.21
N TRP A 164 3.72 -4.33 16.29
CA TRP A 164 3.54 -4.78 17.68
C TRP A 164 2.59 -3.88 18.47
N GLY A 165 1.86 -2.99 17.79
CA GLY A 165 0.91 -2.10 18.42
C GLY A 165 -0.27 -2.84 19.06
N LYS A 166 -1.13 -2.06 19.72
CA LYS A 166 -2.43 -2.58 20.18
C LYS A 166 -3.38 -2.72 18.98
N PRO A 167 -4.17 -3.81 18.89
CA PRO A 167 -5.17 -3.93 17.86
C PRO A 167 -6.21 -2.82 18.03
N PHE A 168 -6.76 -2.34 16.93
CA PHE A 168 -7.83 -1.35 16.93
C PHE A 168 -8.81 -1.63 15.78
N ASP A 169 -9.98 -1.00 15.83
CA ASP A 169 -10.95 -1.09 14.76
C ASP A 169 -10.49 -0.30 13.53
N PHE A 170 -9.68 -0.96 12.71
CA PHE A 170 -9.15 -0.40 11.48
C PHE A 170 -10.25 -0.10 10.47
N GLN A 171 -11.23 -1.01 10.33
CA GLN A 171 -12.29 -0.86 9.35
C GLN A 171 -13.20 0.31 9.69
N GLY A 172 -13.59 0.47 10.96
CA GLY A 172 -14.33 1.63 11.44
C GLY A 172 -13.59 2.93 11.18
N LYS A 173 -12.29 2.97 11.49
CA LYS A 173 -11.45 4.15 11.24
C LYS A 173 -11.30 4.46 9.74
N LEU A 174 -11.18 3.45 8.89
CA LEU A 174 -11.14 3.62 7.43
C LEU A 174 -12.44 4.23 6.91
N LEU A 175 -13.60 3.69 7.33
CA LEU A 175 -14.91 4.18 6.91
C LEU A 175 -15.15 5.63 7.36
N GLU A 176 -14.86 5.97 8.61
CA GLU A 176 -14.91 7.35 9.13
C GLU A 176 -14.10 8.30 8.24
N LYS A 177 -12.86 7.91 7.94
CA LYS A 177 -11.91 8.72 7.17
C LYS A 177 -12.32 8.90 5.71
N LEU A 178 -12.99 7.91 5.10
CA LEU A 178 -13.53 8.02 3.75
C LEU A 178 -14.79 8.90 3.68
N GLN A 179 -15.64 8.89 4.72
CA GLN A 179 -16.85 9.72 4.79
C GLN A 179 -16.57 11.21 4.97
N GLU A 180 -15.57 11.57 5.78
CA GLU A 180 -15.13 12.97 5.96
C GLU A 180 -14.82 13.70 4.64
N THR A 181 -14.39 12.98 3.61
CA THR A 181 -14.05 13.56 2.29
C THR A 181 -15.30 13.85 1.44
N GLY A 182 -16.42 13.17 1.69
CA GLY A 182 -17.70 13.43 1.00
C GLY A 182 -18.38 14.73 1.43
N SER A 183 -18.14 15.21 2.64
CA SER A 183 -18.74 16.45 3.16
C SER A 183 -18.05 17.74 2.71
N PHE A 184 -16.82 17.68 2.16
CA PHE A 184 -16.12 18.87 1.65
C PHE A 184 -16.56 19.30 0.24
N PHE A 185 -17.30 18.46 -0.50
CA PHE A 185 -17.82 18.79 -1.83
C PHE A 185 -19.31 19.19 -1.84
N ASN A 186 -19.93 19.39 -0.66
CA ASN A 186 -21.31 19.88 -0.51
C ASN A 186 -21.35 21.22 0.24
N LEU A 187 -20.65 22.22 -0.29
CA LEU A 187 -20.98 23.62 -0.02
C LEU A 187 -21.27 24.27 -1.38
N ASN A 188 -22.54 24.60 -1.56
CA ASN A 188 -23.11 25.33 -2.70
C ASN A 188 -22.40 26.64 -2.97
#